data_AF-A0A936F5Z7-F1
#
_entry.id   AF-A0A936F5Z7-F1
#
_cell.length_a   1.000
_cell.length_b   1.000
_cell.length_c   1.000
_cell.angle_alpha   90.00
_cell.angle_beta   90.00
_cell.angle_gamma   90.00
#
_symmetry.space_group_name_H-M   'P 1'
#
loop_
_entity.id
_entity.type
_entity.pdbx_description
1 polymer ?
#
loop_
_entity_poly.entity_id
_entity_poly.type
_entity_poly.pdbx_seq_one_letter_code
_entity_poly.pdbx_strand_id
1 'polypeptide(L)'
;MISTHWVKGELIETLDSVAVDPRHLLNARDGSSLFERMDWFTETLPVLPDEATPLVVRAWGEIGQCWLFLASMPSRRATALASWYSFAFRPVFRNVAERGQQESLLIAIARRLRRARNGPVEITLAPVPRKDGTSKLIRSAFAKAGWTSLRHQSSTSWTIAVDGKSFDTFWQERPGQLRNTHDRKLKIWRRNRNSDDVR
;
A
#
# COMPACT_ATOMS: atom_id res chain seq x y z
N MET A 1 5.23 -23.23 20.16
CA MET A 1 4.47 -22.52 21.20
C MET A 1 3.80 -21.32 20.54
N ILE A 2 2.47 -21.33 20.39
CA ILE A 2 1.73 -20.17 19.86
C ILE A 2 1.44 -19.30 21.08
N SER A 3 2.20 -18.23 21.27
CA SER A 3 1.85 -17.21 22.26
C SER A 3 0.50 -16.61 21.88
N THR A 4 -0.52 -16.89 22.69
CA THR A 4 -1.89 -16.42 22.48
C THR A 4 -1.97 -14.94 22.82
N HIS A 5 -1.44 -14.09 21.95
CA HIS A 5 -1.70 -12.66 22.02
C HIS A 5 -3.19 -12.43 21.75
N TRP A 6 -3.88 -11.76 22.65
CA TRP A 6 -5.27 -11.36 22.43
C TRP A 6 -5.32 -10.38 21.26
N VAL A 7 -6.20 -10.67 20.29
CA VAL A 7 -6.42 -9.81 19.12
C VAL A 7 -7.91 -9.58 18.94
N LYS A 8 -8.33 -8.32 18.92
CA LYS A 8 -9.69 -7.90 18.60
C LYS A 8 -9.71 -7.24 17.22
N GLY A 9 -10.86 -7.26 16.55
CA GLY A 9 -11.00 -6.62 15.26
C GLY A 9 -12.43 -6.25 14.91
N GLU A 10 -12.59 -5.31 13.98
CA GLU A 10 -13.87 -4.75 13.56
C GLU A 10 -13.88 -4.49 12.05
N LEU A 11 -15.08 -4.44 11.48
CA LEU A 11 -15.33 -3.99 10.11
C LEU A 11 -15.88 -2.57 10.18
N ILE A 12 -15.39 -1.72 9.29
CA ILE A 12 -15.73 -0.32 9.20
C ILE A 12 -16.12 -0.05 7.74
N GLU A 13 -17.33 0.45 7.53
CA GLU A 13 -17.94 0.62 6.20
C GLU A 13 -17.89 2.07 5.70
N THR A 14 -17.25 2.97 6.45
CA THR A 14 -17.05 4.38 6.06
C THR A 14 -15.63 4.83 6.40
N LEU A 15 -15.02 5.61 5.49
CA LEU A 15 -13.67 6.16 5.73
C LEU A 15 -13.67 7.20 6.85
N ASP A 16 -14.76 7.96 7.01
CA ASP A 16 -14.90 8.95 8.08
C ASP A 16 -14.73 8.33 9.47
N SER A 17 -15.33 7.16 9.71
CA SER A 17 -15.19 6.43 10.99
C SER A 17 -13.76 5.97 11.27
N VAL A 18 -12.94 5.81 10.23
CA VAL A 18 -11.52 5.48 10.36
C VAL A 18 -10.69 6.74 10.63
N ALA A 19 -11.07 7.88 10.04
CA ALA A 19 -10.41 9.16 10.21
C ALA A 19 -10.54 9.74 11.63
N VAL A 20 -11.57 9.34 12.39
CA VAL A 20 -11.72 9.67 13.82
C VAL A 20 -10.76 8.86 14.72
N ASP A 21 -9.71 8.22 14.18
CA ASP A 21 -8.66 7.61 15.00
C ASP A 21 -8.04 8.69 15.93
N PRO A 22 -8.31 8.64 17.26
CA PRO A 22 -7.95 9.73 18.19
C PRO A 22 -6.44 9.90 18.36
N ARG A 23 -5.63 9.01 17.76
CA ARG A 23 -4.18 9.04 17.78
C ARG A 23 -3.56 9.51 16.45
N HIS A 24 -4.39 9.84 15.44
CA HIS A 24 -3.96 10.26 14.10
C HIS A 24 -2.91 9.34 13.46
N LEU A 25 -2.90 8.05 13.79
CA LEU A 25 -1.79 7.15 13.43
C LEU A 25 -1.69 6.97 11.91
N LEU A 26 -2.81 7.11 11.21
CA LEU A 26 -2.89 6.99 9.75
C LEU A 26 -2.46 8.25 8.98
N ASN A 27 -2.31 9.39 9.66
CA ASN A 27 -1.83 10.66 9.07
C ASN A 27 -0.35 10.94 9.37
N ALA A 28 0.28 10.11 10.19
CA ALA A 28 1.68 10.26 10.56
C ALA A 28 2.58 10.13 9.31
N ARG A 29 3.35 11.19 9.03
CA ARG A 29 4.22 11.31 7.83
C ARG A 29 5.57 10.62 7.99
N ASP A 30 5.86 10.11 9.18
CA ASP A 30 7.10 9.44 9.55
C ASP A 30 7.11 7.98 9.07
N GLY A 31 7.97 7.68 8.10
CA GLY A 31 8.24 6.30 7.65
C GLY A 31 7.12 5.61 6.87
N SER A 32 5.93 6.20 6.77
CA SER A 32 4.80 5.67 5.99
C SER A 32 4.93 6.02 4.51
N SER A 33 4.71 5.03 3.64
CA SER A 33 4.53 5.27 2.20
C SER A 33 3.33 6.20 1.98
N LEU A 34 3.36 7.02 0.92
CA LEU A 34 2.21 7.84 0.52
C LEU A 34 0.92 7.00 0.43
N PHE A 35 1.02 5.79 -0.13
CA PHE A 35 -0.09 4.85 -0.32
C PHE A 35 -0.67 4.23 0.97
N GLU A 36 -0.11 4.55 2.13
CA GLU A 36 -0.50 3.99 3.44
C GLU A 36 -1.10 5.06 4.36
N ARG A 37 -1.40 6.24 3.81
CA ARG A 37 -1.94 7.39 4.53
C ARG A 37 -3.44 7.56 4.30
N MET A 38 -4.12 8.16 5.27
CA MET A 38 -5.57 8.34 5.19
C MET A 38 -6.00 9.29 4.06
N ASP A 39 -5.22 10.34 3.80
CA ASP A 39 -5.44 11.27 2.69
C ASP A 39 -5.45 10.52 1.34
N TRP A 40 -4.49 9.62 1.13
CA TRP A 40 -4.44 8.79 -0.08
C TRP A 40 -5.71 7.95 -0.27
N PHE A 41 -6.20 7.29 0.79
CA PHE A 41 -7.42 6.47 0.69
C PHE A 41 -8.66 7.33 0.43
N THR A 42 -8.71 8.53 1.03
CA THR A 42 -9.82 9.49 0.85
C THR A 42 -9.88 9.99 -0.58
N GLU A 43 -8.73 10.31 -1.19
CA GLU A 43 -8.64 10.71 -2.60
C GLU A 43 -8.80 9.53 -3.58
N THR A 44 -8.51 8.31 -3.14
CA THR A 44 -8.61 7.11 -3.98
C THR A 44 -10.06 6.66 -4.15
N LEU A 45 -10.88 6.71 -3.11
CA LEU A 45 -12.25 6.18 -3.17
C LEU A 45 -13.11 6.81 -4.29
N PRO A 46 -13.11 8.15 -4.51
CA PRO A 46 -13.90 8.79 -5.56
C PRO A 46 -13.48 8.45 -7.00
N VAL A 47 -12.28 7.89 -7.21
CA VAL A 47 -11.78 7.52 -8.54
C VAL A 47 -11.92 6.02 -8.83
N LEU A 48 -12.54 5.26 -7.93
CA LEU A 48 -12.93 3.86 -8.16
C LEU A 48 -14.30 3.81 -8.88
N PRO A 49 -14.70 2.64 -9.44
CA PRO A 49 -16.03 2.48 -10.01
C PRO A 49 -17.13 2.88 -9.03
N ASP A 50 -18.25 3.41 -9.52
CA ASP A 50 -19.34 3.97 -8.70
C ASP A 50 -19.93 2.96 -7.70
N GLU A 51 -19.85 1.66 -7.98
CA GLU A 51 -20.34 0.60 -7.09
C GLU A 51 -19.36 0.25 -5.97
N ALA A 52 -18.15 0.82 -5.98
CA ALA A 52 -17.13 0.60 -4.96
C ALA A 52 -17.51 1.32 -3.66
N THR A 53 -17.63 0.55 -2.58
CA THR A 53 -17.87 1.09 -1.23
C THR A 53 -16.69 0.78 -0.32
N PRO A 54 -16.31 1.66 0.61
CA PRO A 54 -15.16 1.40 1.47
C PRO A 54 -15.46 0.23 2.42
N LEU A 55 -14.50 -0.68 2.51
CA LEU A 55 -14.49 -1.79 3.46
C LEU A 55 -13.14 -1.81 4.17
N VAL A 56 -13.10 -1.26 5.37
CA VAL A 56 -11.88 -1.22 6.19
C VAL A 56 -12.00 -2.24 7.30
N VAL A 57 -10.95 -3.03 7.49
CA VAL A 57 -10.87 -3.98 8.60
C VAL A 57 -9.70 -3.63 9.48
N ARG A 58 -9.98 -3.43 10.76
CA ARG A 58 -8.98 -3.14 11.78
C ARG A 58 -8.80 -4.35 12.68
N ALA A 59 -7.56 -4.67 13.01
CA ALA A 59 -7.22 -5.57 14.10
C ALA A 59 -6.18 -4.92 15.01
N TRP A 60 -6.28 -5.20 16.31
CA TRP A 60 -5.33 -4.70 17.30
C TRP A 60 -5.09 -5.73 18.39
N GLY A 61 -3.89 -5.70 18.94
CA GLY A 61 -3.50 -6.42 20.15
C GLY A 61 -3.08 -5.45 21.25
N GLU A 62 -2.27 -5.93 22.19
CA GLU A 62 -1.83 -5.19 23.37
C GLU A 62 -1.03 -3.92 23.03
N ILE A 63 -0.12 -4.01 22.04
CA ILE A 63 0.78 -2.90 21.68
C ILE A 63 0.66 -2.43 20.23
N GLY A 64 -0.01 -3.19 19.36
CA GLY A 64 0.08 -3.02 17.92
C GLY A 64 -1.26 -3.07 17.20
N GLN A 65 -1.34 -2.38 16.06
CA GLN A 65 -2.54 -2.29 15.24
C GLN A 65 -2.24 -2.51 13.76
N CYS A 66 -3.24 -3.02 13.04
CA CYS A 66 -3.22 -3.25 11.61
C CYS A 66 -4.56 -2.82 11.00
N TRP A 67 -4.48 -2.15 9.86
CA TRP A 67 -5.63 -1.88 8.98
C TRP A 67 -5.42 -2.53 7.63
N LEU A 68 -6.51 -3.01 7.04
CA LEU A 68 -6.58 -3.42 5.64
C LEU A 68 -7.70 -2.62 4.98
N PHE A 69 -7.32 -1.74 4.05
CA PHE A 69 -8.24 -0.89 3.31
C PHE A 69 -8.66 -1.58 2.01
N LEU A 70 -9.93 -1.92 1.90
CA LEU A 70 -10.51 -2.57 0.73
C LEU A 70 -11.62 -1.69 0.14
N ALA A 71 -11.91 -1.93 -1.13
CA ALA A 71 -13.17 -1.54 -1.75
C ALA A 71 -14.04 -2.79 -1.86
N SER A 72 -15.22 -2.76 -1.25
CA SER A 72 -16.27 -3.74 -1.49
C SER A 72 -16.88 -3.48 -2.87
N MET A 73 -17.01 -4.55 -3.63
CA MET A 73 -17.51 -4.56 -5.01
C MET A 73 -18.76 -5.45 -5.09
N PRO A 74 -19.56 -5.34 -6.17
CA PRO A 74 -20.67 -6.25 -6.42
C PRO A 74 -20.28 -7.73 -6.35
N SER A 75 -21.28 -8.59 -6.14
CA SER A 75 -21.10 -10.05 -6.03
C SER A 75 -20.18 -10.49 -4.88
N ARG A 76 -20.15 -9.72 -3.79
CA ARG A 76 -19.34 -10.01 -2.59
C ARG A 76 -17.86 -10.14 -2.92
N ARG A 77 -17.36 -9.33 -3.85
CA ARG A 77 -15.94 -9.24 -4.15
C ARG A 77 -15.37 -8.06 -3.36
N ALA A 78 -14.09 -8.12 -3.04
CA ALA A 78 -13.38 -6.94 -2.56
C ALA A 78 -12.05 -6.79 -3.30
N THR A 79 -11.67 -5.55 -3.54
CA THR A 79 -10.37 -5.20 -4.10
C THR A 79 -9.55 -4.42 -3.09
N ALA A 80 -8.25 -4.30 -3.32
CA ALA A 80 -7.47 -3.27 -2.64
C ALA A 80 -8.13 -1.89 -2.87
N LEU A 81 -8.24 -1.06 -1.83
CA LEU A 81 -8.62 0.35 -2.00
C LEU A 81 -7.43 1.10 -2.63
N ALA A 82 -7.30 0.93 -3.94
CA ALA A 82 -6.14 1.35 -4.73
C ALA A 82 -6.60 1.74 -6.15
N SER A 83 -6.04 2.83 -6.67
CA SER A 83 -6.26 3.30 -8.03
C SER A 83 -5.06 3.01 -8.94
N TRP A 84 -5.14 3.41 -10.21
CA TRP A 84 -4.03 3.28 -11.17
C TRP A 84 -2.75 4.03 -10.73
N TYR A 85 -2.87 5.01 -9.83
CA TYR A 85 -1.74 5.73 -9.25
C TYR A 85 -1.11 5.02 -8.04
N SER A 86 -1.73 3.95 -7.54
CA SER A 86 -1.24 3.20 -6.38
C SER A 86 -0.20 2.18 -6.83
N PHE A 87 1.08 2.43 -6.57
CA PHE A 87 2.15 1.52 -7.01
C PHE A 87 2.50 0.41 -6.00
N ALA A 88 2.04 0.54 -4.75
CA ALA A 88 2.25 -0.47 -3.73
C ALA A 88 1.13 -0.45 -2.69
N PHE A 89 0.23 -1.42 -2.77
CA PHE A 89 -0.76 -1.69 -1.74
C PHE A 89 -0.14 -2.52 -0.60
N ARG A 90 -0.31 -2.05 0.63
CA ARG A 90 0.12 -2.76 1.85
C ARG A 90 -0.95 -2.65 2.94
N PRO A 91 -1.02 -3.64 3.85
CA PRO A 91 -1.67 -3.44 5.14
C PRO A 91 -0.91 -2.37 5.93
N VAL A 92 -1.65 -1.50 6.61
CA VAL A 92 -1.06 -0.41 7.38
C VAL A 92 -0.83 -0.89 8.80
N PHE A 93 0.43 -0.99 9.22
CA PHE A 93 0.81 -1.38 10.58
C PHE A 93 1.24 -0.17 11.40
N ARG A 94 0.89 -0.16 12.69
CA ARG A 94 1.33 0.86 13.66
C ARG A 94 1.70 0.21 14.98
N ASN A 95 2.85 0.63 15.52
CA ASN A 95 3.44 0.06 16.74
C ASN A 95 3.66 -1.46 16.64
N VAL A 96 4.09 -1.94 15.47
CA VAL A 96 4.40 -3.35 15.21
C VAL A 96 5.71 -3.48 14.43
N ALA A 97 6.79 -3.81 15.13
CA ALA A 97 8.10 -4.06 14.51
C ALA A 97 8.28 -5.53 14.10
N GLU A 98 7.75 -6.46 14.90
CA GLU A 98 8.01 -7.89 14.72
C GLU A 98 7.11 -8.52 13.64
N ARG A 99 7.71 -9.30 12.73
CA ARG A 99 6.98 -9.93 11.62
C ARG A 99 5.93 -10.94 12.09
N GLY A 100 6.16 -11.66 13.19
CA GLY A 100 5.20 -12.60 13.76
C GLY A 100 3.93 -11.91 14.27
N GLN A 101 4.09 -10.73 14.87
CA GLN A 101 2.97 -9.90 15.32
C GLN A 101 2.18 -9.34 14.14
N GLN A 102 2.87 -8.86 13.09
CA GLN A 102 2.22 -8.40 11.85
C GLN A 102 1.36 -9.51 11.23
N GLU A 103 1.88 -10.74 11.18
CA GLU A 103 1.14 -11.88 10.66
C GLU A 103 -0.07 -12.22 11.52
N SER A 104 0.07 -12.19 12.85
CA SER A 104 -1.02 -12.48 13.79
C SER A 104 -2.19 -11.50 13.65
N LEU A 105 -1.90 -10.21 13.50
CA LEU A 105 -2.92 -9.18 13.25
C LEU A 105 -3.62 -9.39 11.90
N LEU A 106 -2.86 -9.70 10.84
CA LEU A 106 -3.45 -10.00 9.53
C LEU A 106 -4.28 -11.28 9.52
N ILE A 107 -3.89 -12.32 10.27
CA ILE A 107 -4.70 -13.53 10.44
C ILE A 107 -6.04 -13.16 11.08
N ALA A 108 -6.04 -12.28 12.08
CA ALA A 108 -7.28 -11.82 12.70
C ALA A 108 -8.18 -11.05 11.72
N ILE A 109 -7.61 -10.14 10.93
CA ILE A 109 -8.32 -9.45 9.83
C ILE A 109 -8.93 -10.46 8.85
N ALA A 110 -8.14 -11.40 8.35
CA ALA A 110 -8.59 -12.39 7.37
C ALA A 110 -9.68 -13.32 7.93
N ARG A 111 -9.59 -13.72 9.22
CA ARG A 111 -10.66 -14.48 9.90
C ARG A 111 -11.93 -13.67 10.06
N ARG A 112 -11.81 -12.38 10.38
CA ARG A 112 -12.94 -11.46 10.52
C ARG A 112 -13.69 -11.32 9.20
N LEU A 113 -12.97 -11.09 8.09
CA LEU A 113 -13.53 -11.03 6.75
C LEU A 113 -14.29 -12.32 6.39
N ARG A 114 -13.69 -13.49 6.67
CA ARG A 114 -14.30 -14.79 6.36
C ARG A 114 -15.58 -15.07 7.15
N ARG A 115 -15.67 -14.59 8.39
CA ARG A 115 -16.81 -14.83 9.30
C ARG A 115 -17.91 -13.78 9.18
N ALA A 116 -17.67 -12.67 8.48
CA ALA A 116 -18.68 -11.64 8.32
C ALA A 116 -19.84 -12.16 7.46
N ARG A 117 -21.08 -12.02 7.94
CA ARG A 117 -22.29 -12.56 7.30
C ARG A 117 -22.42 -12.15 5.84
N ASN A 118 -22.13 -10.88 5.56
CA ASN A 118 -22.12 -10.28 4.22
C ASN A 118 -20.68 -9.93 3.77
N GLY A 119 -19.68 -10.62 4.32
CA GLY A 119 -18.29 -10.41 3.96
C GLY A 119 -17.98 -10.86 2.52
N PRO A 120 -16.82 -10.43 1.99
CA PRO A 120 -16.39 -10.84 0.67
C PRO A 120 -16.17 -12.37 0.61
N VAL A 121 -16.39 -12.94 -0.57
CA VAL A 121 -16.06 -14.35 -0.90
C VAL A 121 -14.80 -14.43 -1.76
N GLU A 122 -14.43 -13.33 -2.42
CA GLU A 122 -13.23 -13.17 -3.23
C GLU A 122 -12.55 -11.84 -2.89
N ILE A 123 -11.23 -11.87 -2.72
CA ILE A 123 -10.44 -10.66 -2.45
C ILE A 123 -9.28 -10.61 -3.44
N THR A 124 -9.23 -9.56 -4.26
CA THR A 124 -8.15 -9.32 -5.22
C THR A 124 -7.30 -8.13 -4.77
N LEU A 125 -6.04 -8.37 -4.44
CA LEU A 125 -5.13 -7.31 -4.00
C LEU A 125 -4.08 -7.06 -5.08
N ALA A 126 -4.07 -5.86 -5.63
CA ALA A 126 -3.08 -5.42 -6.59
C ALA A 126 -2.93 -3.89 -6.57
N PRO A 127 -1.72 -3.35 -6.87
CA PRO A 127 -0.45 -4.08 -6.93
C PRO A 127 0.12 -4.34 -5.52
N VAL A 128 0.65 -5.55 -5.26
CA VAL A 128 1.25 -5.88 -3.96
C VAL A 128 2.75 -6.13 -4.11
N PRO A 129 3.62 -5.42 -3.38
CA PRO A 129 5.06 -5.55 -3.52
C PRO A 129 5.58 -6.93 -3.07
N ARG A 130 6.53 -7.45 -3.86
CA ARG A 130 7.27 -8.68 -3.54
C ARG A 130 8.55 -8.40 -2.75
N LYS A 131 9.26 -7.31 -3.06
CA LYS A 131 10.61 -7.00 -2.57
C LYS A 131 10.69 -6.89 -1.04
N ASP A 132 9.69 -6.29 -0.40
CA ASP A 132 9.58 -6.12 1.05
C ASP A 132 8.87 -7.29 1.77
N GLY A 133 8.54 -8.35 1.03
CA GLY A 133 7.87 -9.53 1.56
C GLY A 133 6.37 -9.35 1.87
N THR A 134 5.75 -8.20 1.57
CA THR A 134 4.32 -7.94 1.84
C THR A 134 3.43 -9.01 1.21
N SER A 135 3.64 -9.32 -0.07
CA SER A 135 2.86 -10.38 -0.75
C SER A 135 3.00 -11.76 -0.11
N LYS A 136 4.16 -12.10 0.48
CA LYS A 136 4.37 -13.36 1.21
C LYS A 136 3.60 -13.35 2.53
N LEU A 137 3.64 -12.23 3.25
CA LEU A 137 2.95 -12.06 4.53
C LEU A 137 1.43 -12.17 4.36
N ILE A 138 0.85 -11.43 3.41
CA ILE A 138 -0.60 -11.48 3.14
C ILE A 138 -1.02 -12.90 2.78
N ARG A 139 -0.34 -13.55 1.83
CA ARG A 139 -0.67 -14.93 1.43
C ARG A 139 -0.62 -15.89 2.62
N SER A 140 0.41 -15.79 3.46
CA SER A 140 0.56 -16.67 4.63
C SER A 140 -0.56 -16.45 5.65
N ALA A 141 -0.89 -15.19 5.96
CA ALA A 141 -1.94 -14.85 6.90
C ALA A 141 -3.33 -15.29 6.43
N PHE A 142 -3.67 -15.04 5.16
CA PHE A 142 -4.94 -15.44 4.58
C PHE A 142 -5.09 -16.97 4.51
N ALA A 143 -4.02 -17.69 4.12
CA ALA A 143 -4.01 -19.15 4.16
C ALA A 143 -4.25 -19.70 5.59
N LYS A 144 -3.56 -19.16 6.60
CA LYS A 144 -3.75 -19.52 8.02
C LYS A 144 -5.14 -19.16 8.57
N ALA A 145 -5.84 -18.23 7.94
CA ALA A 145 -7.23 -17.90 8.25
C ALA A 145 -8.26 -18.80 7.53
N GLY A 146 -7.78 -19.70 6.65
CA GLY A 146 -8.59 -20.65 5.89
C GLY A 146 -9.10 -20.13 4.55
N TRP A 147 -8.42 -19.14 3.97
CA TRP A 147 -8.66 -18.69 2.58
C TRP A 147 -7.78 -19.46 1.61
N THR A 148 -8.34 -19.88 0.48
CA THR A 148 -7.55 -20.29 -0.67
C THR A 148 -6.81 -19.07 -1.22
N SER A 149 -5.48 -19.08 -1.12
CA SER A 149 -4.66 -17.89 -1.38
C SER A 149 -3.67 -18.13 -2.53
N LEU A 150 -3.84 -17.40 -3.62
CA LEU A 150 -2.98 -17.46 -4.80
C LEU A 150 -2.15 -16.18 -4.92
N ARG A 151 -0.95 -16.30 -5.50
CA ARG A 151 -0.07 -15.16 -5.80
C ARG A 151 0.58 -15.38 -7.15
N HIS A 152 0.37 -14.47 -8.08
CA HIS A 152 1.09 -14.41 -9.36
C HIS A 152 1.72 -13.02 -9.53
N GLN A 153 2.75 -12.92 -10.37
CA GLN A 153 3.36 -11.64 -10.71
C GLN A 153 2.60 -11.02 -11.89
N SER A 154 2.13 -9.78 -11.76
CA SER A 154 1.39 -9.07 -12.81
C SER A 154 2.18 -7.91 -13.42
N SER A 155 3.13 -7.33 -12.69
CA SER A 155 3.96 -6.21 -13.16
C SER A 155 5.36 -6.22 -12.52
N THR A 156 6.24 -5.37 -13.06
CA THR A 156 7.60 -5.16 -12.54
C THR A 156 7.85 -3.66 -12.38
N SER A 157 8.30 -3.26 -11.20
CA SER A 157 8.74 -1.88 -10.91
C SER A 157 10.26 -1.80 -10.86
N TRP A 158 10.85 -0.83 -11.53
CA TRP A 158 12.28 -0.52 -11.43
C TRP A 158 12.50 0.49 -10.31
N THR A 159 13.31 0.14 -9.32
CA THR A 159 13.62 1.00 -8.18
C THR A 159 15.13 1.18 -8.09
N ILE A 160 15.56 2.39 -7.70
CA ILE A 160 16.97 2.71 -7.50
C ILE A 160 17.12 3.15 -6.04
N ALA A 161 18.00 2.49 -5.30
CA ALA A 161 18.35 2.93 -3.96
C ALA A 161 19.27 4.15 -4.06
N VAL A 162 18.84 5.26 -3.46
CA VAL A 162 19.57 6.54 -3.45
C VAL A 162 19.96 6.97 -2.04
N ASP A 163 19.60 6.19 -1.01
CA ASP A 163 19.91 6.49 0.38
C ASP A 163 21.42 6.67 0.57
N GLY A 164 21.80 7.79 1.19
CA GLY A 164 23.20 8.15 1.44
C GLY A 164 24.00 8.57 0.19
N LYS A 165 23.37 8.71 -0.99
CA LYS A 165 24.06 9.16 -2.22
C LYS A 165 23.85 10.66 -2.45
N SER A 166 24.93 11.36 -2.78
CA SER A 166 24.82 12.69 -3.39
C SER A 166 24.24 12.57 -4.80
N PHE A 167 23.67 13.66 -5.31
CA PHE A 167 23.21 13.71 -6.70
C PHE A 167 24.35 13.41 -7.68
N ASP A 168 25.56 13.91 -7.42
CA ASP A 168 26.71 13.71 -8.30
C ASP A 168 27.10 12.22 -8.38
N THR A 169 27.18 11.54 -7.22
CA THR A 169 27.46 10.10 -7.17
C THR A 169 26.36 9.32 -7.88
N PHE A 170 25.09 9.65 -7.61
CA PHE A 170 23.95 9.05 -8.29
C PHE A 170 24.03 9.21 -9.81
N TRP A 171 24.40 10.40 -10.29
CA TRP A 171 24.44 10.72 -11.71
C TRP A 171 25.60 10.03 -12.42
N GLN A 172 26.80 10.00 -11.80
CA GLN A 172 27.98 9.34 -12.37
C GLN A 172 27.78 7.83 -12.60
N GLU A 173 27.04 7.17 -11.71
CA GLU A 173 26.67 5.74 -11.85
C GLU A 173 25.71 5.46 -13.00
N ARG A 174 25.13 6.47 -13.65
CA ARG A 174 24.18 6.25 -14.75
C ARG A 174 24.90 5.81 -16.03
N PRO A 175 24.26 4.91 -16.81
CA PRO A 175 24.78 4.51 -18.11
C PRO A 175 25.15 5.72 -18.96
N GLY A 176 26.29 5.67 -19.66
CA GLY A 176 26.77 6.78 -20.49
C GLY A 176 25.73 7.27 -21.50
N GLN A 177 24.93 6.35 -22.05
CA GLN A 177 23.83 6.68 -22.95
C GLN A 177 22.76 7.59 -22.31
N LEU A 178 22.42 7.37 -21.04
CA LEU A 178 21.45 8.21 -20.31
C LEU A 178 22.02 9.61 -20.10
N ARG A 179 23.29 9.69 -19.68
CA ARG A 179 23.98 10.97 -19.46
C ARG A 179 24.09 11.79 -20.74
N ASN A 180 24.53 11.18 -21.83
CA ASN A 180 24.64 11.84 -23.14
C ASN A 180 23.28 12.35 -23.65
N THR A 181 22.21 11.57 -23.41
CA THR A 181 20.85 11.96 -23.81
C THR A 181 20.37 13.19 -23.04
N HIS A 182 20.62 13.21 -21.73
CA HIS A 182 20.35 14.36 -20.87
C HIS A 182 21.11 15.60 -21.35
N ASP A 183 22.42 15.50 -21.58
CA ASP A 183 23.25 16.65 -21.96
C ASP A 183 22.84 17.23 -23.32
N ARG A 184 22.48 16.36 -24.27
CA ARG A 184 21.92 16.77 -25.56
C ARG A 184 20.61 17.52 -25.39
N LYS A 185 19.69 17.01 -24.56
CA LYS A 185 18.39 17.65 -24.29
C LYS A 185 18.57 19.00 -23.59
N LEU A 186 19.49 19.08 -22.65
CA LEU A 186 19.83 20.32 -21.96
C LEU A 186 20.39 21.37 -22.92
N LYS A 187 21.26 20.98 -23.85
CA LYS A 187 21.79 21.89 -24.89
C LYS A 187 20.69 22.43 -25.81
N ILE A 188 19.75 21.59 -26.23
CA ILE A 188 18.60 22.01 -27.06
C ILE A 188 17.72 23.00 -26.28
N TRP A 189 17.38 22.67 -25.04
CA TRP A 189 16.53 23.52 -24.22
C TRP A 189 17.16 24.89 -23.93
N ARG A 190 18.47 24.93 -23.62
CA ARG A 190 19.21 26.20 -23.43
C ARG A 190 19.21 27.06 -24.71
N ARG A 191 19.38 26.44 -25.88
CA ARG A 191 19.32 27.15 -27.17
C ARG A 191 17.95 27.76 -27.41
N ASN A 192 16.88 26.98 -27.19
CA ASN A 192 15.51 27.44 -27.41
C ASN A 192 15.14 28.59 -26.46
N ARG A 193 15.49 28.47 -25.18
CA ARG A 193 15.24 29.55 -24.21
C ARG A 193 15.94 30.86 -24.58
N ASN A 194 17.21 30.80 -25.00
CA ASN A 194 17.94 31.99 -25.43
C ASN A 194 17.40 32.59 -26.76
N SER A 195 16.61 31.84 -27.51
CA SER A 195 15.96 32.33 -28.75
C SER A 195 14.64 33.06 -28.45
N ASP A 196 13.98 32.69 -27.35
CA ASP A 196 12.72 33.31 -26.91
C ASP A 196 12.94 34.64 -26.16
N ASP A 197 14.10 34.82 -25.49
CA ASP A 197 14.50 36.08 -24.83
C ASP A 197 14.97 37.18 -25.82
N VAL A 198 15.01 36.91 -27.12
CA VAL A 198 15.48 37.83 -28.18
C VAL A 198 14.31 38.34 -29.06
N ARG A 199 13.06 38.11 -28.64
CA ARG A 199 11.83 38.65 -29.26
C ARG A 199 11.09 39.57 -28.31
#